data_AF-A0A930RB76-F1
#
_entry.id   AF-A0A930RB76-F1
#
_cell.length_a   1.000
_cell.length_b   1.000
_cell.length_c   1.000
_cell.angle_alpha   90.00
_cell.angle_beta   90.00
_cell.angle_gamma   90.00
#
_symmetry.space_group_name_H-M   'P 1'
#
loop_
_entity.id
_entity.type
_entity.pdbx_description
1 polymer ?
#
loop_
_entity_poly.entity_id
_entity_poly.type
_entity_poly.pdbx_seq_one_letter_code
_entity_poly.pdbx_strand_id
1 'polypeptide(L)'
;MPRDGTENLKPFSQRTKSEQREIASKGGKASGVARRKKAELKKALNVVLTSQVHQPKLATLLEEMGFENSYEMAIVFSMANKATQGDVRAAEWISKLMDNEKDDLDRKEQRERIKSLKLDNKERAEANKITDAPINIIDEWAGEVEGATDDL
;
A
#
# COMPACT_ATOMS: atom_id res chain seq x y z
N MET A 1 9.38 -13.94 -33.00
CA MET A 1 9.58 -12.56 -32.49
C MET A 1 8.22 -11.95 -32.18
N PRO A 2 8.04 -11.21 -31.07
CA PRO A 2 6.82 -10.43 -30.83
C PRO A 2 6.69 -9.38 -31.93
N ARG A 3 5.50 -9.24 -32.53
CA ARG A 3 5.23 -8.16 -33.48
C ARG A 3 5.05 -6.85 -32.72
N ASP A 4 5.81 -5.83 -33.07
CA ASP A 4 5.62 -4.49 -32.52
C ASP A 4 4.35 -3.89 -33.14
N GLY A 5 3.28 -3.83 -32.34
CA GLY A 5 1.97 -3.32 -32.77
C GLY A 5 1.91 -1.79 -32.89
N THR A 6 3.04 -1.09 -32.74
CA THR A 6 3.09 0.37 -32.71
C THR A 6 3.45 1.01 -34.04
N GLU A 7 3.93 0.24 -35.03
CA GLU A 7 4.39 0.75 -36.35
C GLU A 7 3.32 1.55 -37.11
N ASN A 8 2.03 1.27 -36.86
CA ASN A 8 0.90 1.93 -37.53
C ASN A 8 0.26 3.08 -36.74
N LEU A 9 0.82 3.49 -35.60
CA LEU A 9 0.23 4.51 -34.73
C LEU A 9 0.84 5.89 -34.98
N LYS A 10 -0.02 6.89 -35.27
CA LYS A 10 0.42 8.29 -35.36
C LYS A 10 0.67 8.88 -33.96
N PRO A 11 1.91 9.31 -33.62
CA PRO A 11 2.25 9.89 -32.33
C PRO A 11 1.42 11.13 -31.99
N PHE A 12 1.14 11.36 -30.70
CA PHE A 12 0.39 12.54 -30.26
C PHE A 12 1.05 13.87 -30.65
N SER A 13 2.39 13.94 -30.68
CA SER A 13 3.13 15.12 -31.11
C SER A 13 2.88 15.53 -32.56
N GLN A 14 2.44 14.59 -33.40
CA GLN A 14 2.13 14.82 -34.82
C GLN A 14 0.64 15.11 -35.07
N ARG A 15 -0.18 15.18 -34.01
CA ARG A 15 -1.62 15.46 -34.09
C ARG A 15 -1.91 16.89 -33.69
N THR A 16 -2.94 17.49 -34.28
CA THR A 16 -3.41 18.82 -33.91
C THR A 16 -3.97 18.83 -32.48
N LYS A 17 -3.95 19.99 -31.83
CA LYS A 17 -4.53 20.14 -30.47
C LYS A 17 -6.01 19.74 -30.42
N SER A 18 -6.76 19.95 -31.51
CA SER A 18 -8.17 19.57 -31.59
C SER A 18 -8.35 18.04 -31.57
N GLU A 19 -7.60 17.32 -32.42
CA GLU A 19 -7.62 15.86 -32.46
C GLU A 19 -7.19 15.24 -31.12
N GLN A 20 -6.16 15.81 -30.47
CA GLN A 20 -5.72 15.36 -29.15
C GLN A 20 -6.83 15.51 -28.11
N ARG A 21 -7.56 16.65 -28.10
CA ARG A 21 -8.70 16.87 -27.20
C ARG A 21 -9.83 15.89 -27.46
N GLU A 22 -10.14 15.60 -28.72
CA GLU A 22 -11.20 14.66 -29.06
C GLU A 22 -10.86 13.24 -28.62
N ILE A 23 -9.63 12.79 -28.85
CA ILE A 23 -9.14 11.47 -28.41
C ILE A 23 -9.16 11.37 -26.88
N ALA A 24 -8.65 12.40 -26.19
CA ALA A 24 -8.66 12.45 -24.73
C ALA A 24 -10.09 12.41 -24.17
N SER A 25 -11.02 13.15 -24.79
CA SER A 25 -12.44 13.16 -24.42
C SER A 25 -13.10 11.79 -24.64
N LYS A 26 -12.86 11.15 -25.80
CA LYS A 26 -13.36 9.79 -26.09
C LYS A 26 -12.81 8.78 -25.08
N GLY A 27 -11.51 8.83 -24.79
CA GLY A 27 -10.86 7.98 -23.79
C GLY A 27 -11.43 8.20 -22.38
N GLY A 28 -11.60 9.45 -21.97
CA GLY A 28 -12.19 9.81 -20.67
C GLY A 28 -13.64 9.33 -20.54
N LYS A 29 -14.46 9.52 -21.57
CA LYS A 29 -15.85 9.03 -21.60
C LYS A 29 -15.91 7.51 -21.52
N ALA A 30 -15.13 6.80 -22.35
CA ALA A 30 -15.07 5.34 -22.34
C ALA A 30 -14.60 4.80 -20.97
N SER A 31 -13.57 5.41 -20.39
CA SER A 31 -13.10 5.07 -19.04
C SER A 31 -14.18 5.31 -17.99
N GLY A 32 -14.89 6.44 -18.06
CA GLY A 32 -16.00 6.76 -17.16
C GLY A 32 -17.14 5.75 -17.25
N VAL A 33 -17.52 5.33 -18.46
CA VAL A 33 -18.52 4.27 -18.67
C VAL A 33 -18.07 2.94 -18.06
N ALA A 34 -16.82 2.53 -18.31
CA ALA A 34 -16.27 1.31 -17.74
C ALA A 34 -16.23 1.34 -16.21
N ARG A 35 -15.82 2.48 -15.61
CA ARG A 35 -15.82 2.69 -14.15
C ARG A 35 -17.23 2.60 -13.56
N ARG A 36 -18.22 3.22 -14.19
CA ARG A 36 -19.63 3.13 -13.76
C ARG A 36 -20.16 1.70 -13.83
N LYS A 37 -19.93 0.99 -14.94
CA LYS A 37 -20.30 -0.42 -15.09
C LYS A 37 -19.66 -1.29 -14.01
N LYS A 38 -18.38 -1.07 -13.67
CA LYS A 38 -17.70 -1.77 -12.58
C LYS A 38 -18.34 -1.47 -11.22
N ALA A 39 -18.72 -0.22 -10.95
CA ALA A 39 -19.38 0.17 -9.71
C ALA A 39 -20.78 -0.46 -9.59
N GLU A 40 -21.56 -0.47 -10.67
CA GLU A 40 -22.87 -1.14 -10.72
C GLU A 40 -22.75 -2.64 -10.48
N LEU A 41 -21.77 -3.29 -11.11
CA LEU A 41 -21.50 -4.71 -10.88
C LEU A 41 -21.14 -5.00 -9.42
N LYS A 42 -20.31 -4.16 -8.79
CA LYS A 42 -19.99 -4.29 -7.36
C LYS A 42 -21.24 -4.20 -6.49
N LYS A 43 -22.14 -3.25 -6.79
CA LYS A 43 -23.42 -3.12 -6.06
C LYS A 43 -24.29 -4.36 -6.23
N ALA A 44 -24.45 -4.84 -7.46
CA ALA A 44 -25.22 -6.04 -7.74
C ALA A 44 -24.63 -7.28 -7.06
N LEU A 45 -23.31 -7.43 -7.08
CA LEU A 45 -22.61 -8.51 -6.40
C LEU A 45 -22.83 -8.46 -4.89
N ASN A 46 -22.73 -7.29 -4.26
CA ASN A 46 -22.99 -7.15 -2.83
C ASN A 46 -24.41 -7.61 -2.47
N VAL A 47 -25.41 -7.25 -3.26
CA VAL A 47 -26.80 -7.70 -3.04
C VAL A 47 -26.89 -9.23 -3.06
N VAL A 48 -26.21 -9.88 -4.00
CA VAL A 48 -26.19 -11.35 -4.08
C VAL A 48 -25.44 -11.95 -2.89
N LEU A 49 -24.27 -11.42 -2.53
CA LEU A 49 -23.45 -11.94 -1.44
C LEU A 49 -24.16 -11.84 -0.08
N THR A 50 -24.89 -10.76 0.17
CA THR A 50 -25.66 -10.59 1.41
C THR A 50 -27.02 -11.30 1.39
N SER A 51 -27.43 -11.89 0.26
CA SER A 51 -28.70 -12.62 0.17
C SER A 51 -28.58 -14.03 0.75
N GLN A 52 -29.73 -14.59 1.13
CA GLN A 52 -29.81 -15.93 1.72
C GLN A 52 -29.43 -17.03 0.72
N VAL A 53 -28.77 -18.06 1.24
CA VAL A 53 -28.36 -19.21 0.45
C VAL A 53 -29.59 -20.05 0.12
N HIS A 54 -29.81 -20.29 -1.17
CA HIS A 54 -30.98 -21.06 -1.62
C HIS A 54 -30.82 -22.57 -1.44
N GLN A 55 -29.60 -23.05 -1.21
CA GLN A 55 -29.32 -24.47 -1.00
C GLN A 55 -29.67 -24.87 0.45
N PRO A 56 -30.74 -25.65 0.70
CA PRO A 56 -31.26 -25.85 2.05
C PRO A 56 -30.25 -26.49 3.00
N LYS A 57 -29.52 -27.51 2.53
CA LYS A 57 -28.50 -28.20 3.32
C LYS A 57 -27.40 -27.26 3.82
N LEU A 58 -26.98 -26.31 2.99
CA LEU A 58 -25.91 -25.38 3.32
C LEU A 58 -26.43 -24.29 4.27
N ALA A 59 -27.64 -23.78 4.02
CA ALA A 59 -28.34 -22.86 4.91
C ALA A 59 -28.48 -23.44 6.33
N THR A 60 -29.01 -24.65 6.45
CA THR A 60 -29.17 -25.34 7.75
C THR A 60 -27.82 -25.56 8.44
N LEU A 61 -26.79 -25.99 7.72
CA LEU A 61 -25.46 -26.19 8.29
C LEU A 61 -24.87 -24.88 8.84
N LEU A 62 -25.02 -23.76 8.12
CA LEU A 62 -24.56 -22.45 8.60
C LEU A 62 -25.31 -22.04 9.87
N GLU A 63 -26.63 -22.20 9.90
CA GLU A 63 -27.48 -21.88 11.05
C GLU A 63 -27.15 -22.76 12.27
N GLU A 64 -26.95 -24.06 12.08
CA GLU A 64 -26.53 -25.00 13.13
C GLU A 64 -25.17 -24.63 13.74
N MET A 65 -24.27 -24.05 12.95
CA MET A 65 -22.97 -23.55 13.41
C MET A 65 -23.04 -22.14 14.02
N GLY A 66 -24.22 -21.51 14.04
CA GLY A 66 -24.42 -20.15 14.55
C GLY A 66 -23.96 -19.05 13.61
N PHE A 67 -23.79 -19.36 12.31
CA PHE A 67 -23.43 -18.39 11.28
C PHE A 67 -24.65 -17.79 10.59
N GLU A 68 -24.47 -16.61 10.02
CA GLU A 68 -25.50 -15.98 9.18
C GLU A 68 -25.73 -16.79 7.89
N ASN A 69 -26.99 -17.00 7.54
CA ASN A 69 -27.39 -17.61 6.28
C ASN A 69 -27.23 -16.61 5.13
N SER A 70 -26.00 -16.42 4.65
CA SER A 70 -25.67 -15.55 3.51
C SER A 70 -24.69 -16.23 2.55
N TYR A 71 -24.74 -15.87 1.26
CA TYR A 71 -23.78 -16.38 0.27
C TYR A 71 -22.34 -16.00 0.59
N GLU A 72 -22.11 -14.82 1.17
CA GLU A 72 -20.79 -14.38 1.64
C GLU A 72 -20.23 -15.38 2.66
N MET A 73 -21.01 -15.67 3.70
CA MET A 73 -20.60 -16.61 4.74
C MET A 73 -20.42 -18.03 4.20
N ALA A 74 -21.32 -18.46 3.31
CA ALA A 74 -21.22 -19.75 2.64
C ALA A 74 -19.92 -19.92 1.83
N ILE A 75 -19.49 -18.88 1.13
CA ILE A 75 -18.24 -18.89 0.35
C ILE A 75 -17.04 -18.98 1.30
N VAL A 76 -16.99 -18.16 2.35
CA VAL A 76 -15.91 -18.16 3.34
C VAL A 76 -15.80 -19.53 4.00
N PHE A 77 -16.92 -20.07 4.48
CA PHE A 77 -17.00 -21.40 5.09
C PHE A 77 -16.53 -22.51 4.14
N SER A 78 -16.98 -22.46 2.88
CA SER A 78 -16.58 -23.45 1.87
C SER A 78 -15.07 -23.40 1.56
N MET A 79 -14.50 -22.20 1.49
CA MET A 79 -13.05 -22.04 1.27
C MET A 79 -12.25 -22.51 2.48
N ALA A 80 -12.71 -22.21 3.70
CA ALA A 80 -12.10 -22.72 4.92
C ALA A 80 -12.10 -24.25 4.96
N ASN A 81 -13.24 -24.88 4.65
CA ASN A 81 -13.34 -26.35 4.58
C ASN A 81 -12.45 -26.98 3.51
N LYS A 82 -12.29 -26.33 2.36
CA LYS A 82 -11.34 -26.80 1.34
C LYS A 82 -9.90 -26.68 1.82
N ALA A 83 -9.56 -25.58 2.47
CA ALA A 83 -8.23 -25.37 3.03
C ALA A 83 -7.88 -26.40 4.11
N THR A 84 -8.83 -26.75 5.00
CA THR A 84 -8.62 -27.81 6.01
C THR A 84 -8.45 -29.20 5.40
N GLN A 85 -8.94 -29.41 4.17
CA GLN A 85 -8.74 -30.63 3.38
C GLN A 85 -7.46 -30.61 2.53
N GLY A 86 -6.62 -29.58 2.67
CA GLY A 86 -5.33 -29.47 1.98
C GLY A 86 -5.37 -28.74 0.63
N ASP A 87 -6.47 -28.05 0.29
CA ASP A 87 -6.51 -27.17 -0.90
C ASP A 87 -5.66 -25.91 -0.65
N VAL A 88 -4.43 -25.95 -1.17
CA VAL A 88 -3.46 -24.85 -1.06
C VAL A 88 -4.00 -23.56 -1.67
N ARG A 89 -4.80 -23.61 -2.75
CA ARG A 89 -5.33 -22.38 -3.37
C ARG A 89 -6.40 -21.74 -2.51
N ALA A 90 -7.22 -22.55 -1.84
CA ALA A 90 -8.18 -22.04 -0.87
C ALA A 90 -7.45 -21.38 0.32
N ALA A 91 -6.38 -22.02 0.82
CA ALA A 91 -5.54 -21.44 1.87
C ALA A 91 -4.88 -20.12 1.44
N GLU A 92 -4.34 -20.04 0.21
CA GLU A 92 -3.79 -18.81 -0.35
C GLU A 92 -4.84 -17.70 -0.49
N TRP A 93 -6.06 -18.03 -0.90
CA TRP A 93 -7.15 -17.06 -1.00
C TRP A 93 -7.52 -16.50 0.38
N ILE A 94 -7.62 -17.35 1.40
CA ILE A 94 -7.83 -16.91 2.79
C ILE A 94 -6.66 -16.05 3.27
N SER A 95 -5.42 -16.47 3.02
CA SER A 95 -4.23 -15.69 3.39
C SER A 95 -4.26 -14.30 2.77
N LYS A 96 -4.59 -14.17 1.49
CA LYS A 96 -4.70 -12.88 0.80
C LYS A 96 -5.83 -12.00 1.32
N LEU A 97 -6.90 -12.59 1.85
CA LEU A 97 -7.99 -11.85 2.47
C LEU A 97 -7.61 -11.32 3.86
N MET A 98 -6.85 -12.11 4.62
CA MET A 98 -6.37 -11.77 5.96
C MET A 98 -5.16 -10.83 5.94
N ASP A 99 -4.29 -10.98 4.94
CA ASP A 99 -3.22 -10.04 4.69
C ASP A 99 -3.83 -8.74 4.18
N ASN A 100 -3.70 -7.69 5.01
CA ASN A 100 -3.86 -6.33 4.58
C ASN A 100 -2.69 -5.97 3.66
N GLU A 101 -2.64 -6.56 2.46
CA GLU A 101 -1.67 -6.16 1.45
C GLU A 101 -1.92 -4.70 1.11
N LYS A 102 -0.95 -3.87 1.49
CA LYS A 102 -0.84 -2.48 1.05
C LYS A 102 -0.94 -2.44 -0.47
N ASP A 103 -1.77 -1.54 -0.99
CA ASP A 103 -1.96 -1.38 -2.44
C ASP A 103 -0.60 -1.15 -3.13
N ASP A 104 -0.46 -1.50 -4.41
CA ASP A 104 0.81 -1.27 -5.14
C ASP A 104 1.25 0.20 -5.10
N LEU A 105 0.28 1.12 -4.98
CA LEU A 105 0.51 2.55 -4.77
C LEU A 105 1.06 2.83 -3.38
N ASP A 106 0.49 2.23 -2.33
CA ASP A 106 1.02 2.33 -0.95
C ASP A 106 2.43 1.76 -0.85
N ARG A 107 2.72 0.66 -1.56
CA ARG A 107 4.07 0.08 -1.66
C ARG A 107 5.04 1.01 -2.36
N LYS A 108 4.62 1.71 -3.42
CA LYS A 108 5.45 2.73 -4.11
C LYS A 108 5.69 3.95 -3.25
N GLU A 109 4.65 4.50 -2.63
CA GLU A 109 4.76 5.65 -1.72
C GLU A 109 5.69 5.34 -0.55
N GLN A 110 5.58 4.15 0.05
CA GLN A 110 6.50 3.72 1.11
C GLN A 110 7.94 3.59 0.63
N ARG A 111 8.18 3.08 -0.58
CA ARG A 111 9.53 3.03 -1.16
C ARG A 111 10.11 4.43 -1.35
N GLU A 112 9.32 5.36 -1.88
CA GLU A 112 9.74 6.75 -2.05
C GLU A 112 10.02 7.43 -0.71
N ARG A 113 9.17 7.21 0.30
CA ARG A 113 9.32 7.73 1.67
C ARG A 113 10.54 7.15 2.39
N ILE A 114 10.83 5.85 2.24
CA ILE A 114 12.05 5.24 2.78
C ILE A 114 13.28 5.83 2.09
N LYS A 115 13.22 6.06 0.77
CA LYS A 115 14.32 6.65 0.01
C LYS A 115 14.62 8.09 0.46
N SER A 116 13.59 8.91 0.68
CA SER A 116 13.77 10.28 1.18
C SER A 116 14.32 10.29 2.62
N LEU A 117 13.81 9.44 3.51
CA LEU A 117 14.32 9.31 4.88
C LEU A 117 15.79 8.87 4.94
N LYS A 118 16.21 7.95 4.05
CA LYS A 118 17.61 7.54 3.94
C LYS A 118 18.51 8.69 3.47
N LEU A 119 18.01 9.53 2.57
CA LEU A 119 18.75 10.70 2.08
C LEU A 119 18.90 11.74 3.20
N ASP A 120 17.80 12.09 3.87
CA ASP A 120 17.78 13.05 4.99
C ASP A 120 18.67 12.58 6.15
N ASN A 121 18.62 11.29 6.52
CA ASN A 121 19.53 10.75 7.54
C ASN A 121 21.00 10.82 7.14
N LYS A 122 21.32 10.66 5.85
CA LYS A 122 22.69 10.80 5.33
C LYS A 122 23.14 12.26 5.37
N GLU A 123 22.29 13.19 4.94
CA GLU A 123 22.56 14.64 4.99
C GLU A 123 22.76 15.11 6.43
N ARG A 124 21.91 14.66 7.36
CA ARG A 124 22.06 14.94 8.80
C ARG A 124 23.32 14.33 9.38
N ALA A 125 23.70 13.11 8.98
CA ALA A 125 24.95 12.49 9.41
C ALA A 125 26.18 13.24 8.86
N GLU A 126 26.10 13.77 7.64
CA GLU A 126 27.16 14.60 7.04
C GLU A 126 27.23 15.99 7.68
N ALA A 127 26.09 16.60 8.00
CA ALA A 127 26.01 17.90 8.70
C ALA A 127 26.42 17.80 10.18
N ASN A 128 26.14 16.67 10.84
CA ASN A 128 26.58 16.40 12.22
C ASN A 128 28.03 15.91 12.33
N LYS A 129 28.81 15.91 11.23
CA LYS A 129 30.28 15.85 11.31
C LYS A 129 30.79 17.19 11.84
N ILE A 130 30.46 17.46 13.10
CA ILE A 130 31.15 18.47 13.92
C ILE A 130 32.61 18.04 13.94
N THR A 131 33.48 18.99 13.64
CA THR A 131 34.93 18.83 13.50
C THR A 131 35.55 18.07 14.68
N ASP A 132 36.52 17.20 14.39
CA ASP A 132 37.43 16.52 15.35
C ASP A 132 38.35 17.51 16.12
N ALA A 133 37.95 18.78 16.21
CA ALA A 133 38.68 19.81 16.93
C ALA A 133 38.47 19.58 18.43
N PRO A 134 39.55 19.43 19.23
CA PRO A 134 39.43 19.25 20.66
C PRO A 134 38.75 20.47 21.28
N ILE A 135 37.72 20.21 22.11
CA ILE A 135 37.09 21.24 22.93
C ILE A 135 38.11 21.64 24.00
N ASN A 136 38.79 22.77 23.81
CA ASN A 136 39.66 23.36 24.83
C ASN A 136 38.80 24.09 25.86
N ILE A 137 38.62 23.46 27.03
CA ILE A 137 38.08 24.12 28.21
C ILE A 137 39.24 24.88 28.87
N ILE A 138 39.21 26.20 28.81
CA ILE A 138 40.21 27.06 29.46
C ILE A 138 39.71 27.34 30.87
N ASP A 139 40.44 26.85 31.87
CA ASP A 139 40.11 27.05 33.29
C ASP A 139 40.79 28.33 33.79
N GLU A 140 40.14 29.48 33.58
CA GLU A 140 40.68 30.82 33.92
C GLU A 140 40.59 31.14 35.43
N TRP A 141 40.24 30.17 36.29
CA TRP A 141 40.01 30.39 37.73
C TRP A 141 40.88 29.52 38.66
N ALA A 142 41.96 28.92 38.17
CA ALA A 142 42.82 28.05 38.97
C ALA A 142 44.09 28.72 39.56
N GLY A 143 44.21 30.06 39.50
CA GLY A 143 45.46 30.76 39.77
C GLY A 143 45.37 31.91 40.76
N GLU A 144 44.72 31.75 41.92
CA GLU A 144 44.88 32.72 43.02
C GLU A 144 44.49 32.14 44.40
N VAL A 145 45.15 31.07 44.84
CA VAL A 145 45.25 30.72 46.28
C VAL A 145 46.53 29.91 46.55
N GLU A 146 47.70 30.51 46.33
CA GLU A 146 48.93 30.09 47.00
C GLU A 146 49.67 31.34 47.48
N GLY A 147 49.60 31.62 48.78
CA GLY A 147 50.38 32.69 49.40
C GLY A 147 49.74 33.41 50.58
N ALA A 148 49.15 32.70 51.55
CA ALA A 148 48.93 33.26 52.89
C ALA A 148 48.73 32.14 53.92
N THR A 149 49.79 31.40 54.24
CA THR A 149 50.08 30.90 55.60
C THR A 149 51.43 30.20 55.55
N ASP A 150 52.47 30.94 55.88
CA ASP A 150 53.44 30.55 56.91
C ASP A 150 54.53 31.61 56.98
N ASP A 151 54.49 32.41 58.05
CA ASP A 151 55.66 32.79 58.83
C ASP A 151 55.18 33.58 60.07
N LEU A 152 55.41 32.97 61.24
CA LEU A 152 55.63 33.56 62.59
C LEU A 152 54.61 34.56 63.18
#